data_AF-A0AAV5TFB9-F1
#
_entry.id   AF-A0AAV5TFB9-F1
#
_cell.length_a   1.000
_cell.length_b   1.000
_cell.length_c   1.000
_cell.angle_alpha   90.00
_cell.angle_beta   90.00
_cell.angle_gamma   90.00
#
_symmetry.space_group_name_H-M   'P 1'
#
loop_
_entity.id
_entity.type
_entity.pdbx_description
1 polymer ?
#
loop_
_entity_poly.entity_id
_entity_poly.type
_entity_poly.pdbx_seq_one_letter_code
_entity_poly.pdbx_strand_id
1 'polypeptide(L)'
;RELRERTVMRCDLSKYLFCVLLLSVHMSHSEQILETQITWADFEQHPRTGLGADARFGANKSVLDIGEGNGFASRCGLIYCDWVGGTDMDKLPTRVVLKIPSSLSFRKIYDALPADQRLFGGDDGKWEKMEGHLRGIHQVEVVTYEFFEAFEGLKIPKRYYGMPFSENKNDGQICLEYMENSRMMNFHEKHTVEQVKQKAPTAPELLNNLFEDLANTMPLDGFLSMYKGAQP
;
A
#
# COMPACT_ATOMS: atom_id res chain seq x y z
N ARG A 1 39.11 39.99 -6.02
CA ARG A 1 38.56 40.62 -7.25
C ARG A 1 38.85 39.61 -8.37
N GLU A 2 37.90 38.90 -8.97
CA GLU A 2 36.48 39.16 -9.18
C GLU A 2 35.66 37.87 -9.10
N LEU A 3 34.46 38.03 -8.53
CA LEU A 3 33.27 37.20 -8.73
C LEU A 3 32.64 37.54 -10.09
N ARG A 4 32.06 36.54 -10.77
CA ARG A 4 30.85 36.62 -11.63
C ARG A 4 30.43 35.18 -11.97
N GLU A 5 29.43 34.63 -11.27
CA GLU A 5 28.01 34.52 -11.69
C GLU A 5 27.77 33.41 -12.73
N ARG A 6 27.33 32.23 -12.26
CA ARG A 6 25.93 31.73 -12.23
C ARG A 6 25.43 31.18 -13.57
N THR A 7 25.31 29.85 -13.62
CA THR A 7 24.07 29.22 -14.09
C THR A 7 23.70 28.16 -13.06
N VAL A 8 22.87 28.55 -12.10
CA VAL A 8 22.21 27.61 -11.19
C VAL A 8 21.09 26.98 -11.99
N MET A 9 21.27 25.74 -12.46
CA MET A 9 20.10 24.90 -12.75
C MET A 9 19.46 24.56 -11.41
N ARG A 10 18.38 25.27 -11.08
CA ARG A 10 17.39 24.82 -10.12
C ARG A 10 16.74 23.56 -10.70
N CYS A 11 17.27 22.39 -10.39
CA CYS A 11 16.49 21.17 -10.44
C CYS A 11 15.61 21.16 -9.19
N ASP A 12 14.32 21.44 -9.38
CA ASP A 12 13.28 21.19 -8.39
C ASP A 12 13.20 19.67 -8.16
N LEU A 13 13.85 19.21 -7.08
CA LEU A 13 13.99 17.80 -6.66
C LEU A 13 12.92 17.43 -5.63
N SER A 14 11.71 17.95 -5.82
CA SER A 14 10.53 17.47 -5.11
C SER A 14 9.98 16.24 -5.84
N LYS A 15 9.53 15.25 -5.05
CA LYS A 15 8.78 14.03 -5.43
C LYS A 15 9.62 12.75 -5.41
N TYR A 16 8.89 11.66 -5.17
CA TYR A 16 9.28 10.24 -5.17
C TYR A 16 9.66 9.62 -3.81
N LEU A 17 8.62 9.30 -3.04
CA LEU A 17 8.53 8.05 -2.29
C LEU A 17 7.05 7.62 -2.21
N PHE A 18 6.80 6.31 -2.36
CA PHE A 18 5.51 5.60 -2.19
C PHE A 18 4.32 5.91 -3.11
N CYS A 19 4.18 5.03 -4.11
CA CYS A 19 3.27 4.97 -5.26
C CYS A 19 1.76 5.11 -5.03
N VAL A 20 1.11 5.94 -5.85
CA VAL A 20 -0.26 5.79 -6.39
C VAL A 20 -0.35 6.52 -7.74
N LEU A 21 -0.56 5.81 -8.85
CA LEU A 21 -0.86 6.41 -10.17
C LEU A 21 -2.25 6.00 -10.65
N LEU A 22 -2.94 6.98 -11.25
CA LEU A 22 -4.31 6.95 -11.75
C LEU A 22 -4.63 5.72 -12.61
N LEU A 23 -5.61 4.91 -12.21
CA LEU A 23 -6.38 4.06 -13.12
C LEU A 23 -7.79 3.79 -12.58
N SER A 24 -8.73 3.71 -13.53
CA SER A 24 -10.14 3.28 -13.50
C SER A 24 -10.92 3.42 -12.18
N VAL A 25 -11.84 4.40 -12.17
CA VAL A 25 -12.79 4.66 -11.09
C VAL A 25 -13.81 3.53 -11.02
N HIS A 26 -13.67 2.64 -10.03
CA HIS A 26 -14.77 1.81 -9.55
C HIS A 26 -15.20 2.34 -8.19
N MET A 27 -16.25 3.17 -8.18
CA MET A 27 -16.86 3.60 -6.91
C MET A 27 -17.80 2.48 -6.46
N SER A 28 -17.48 1.82 -5.35
CA SER A 28 -18.39 0.86 -4.72
C SER A 28 -19.16 1.53 -3.58
N HIS A 29 -20.48 1.33 -3.56
CA HIS A 29 -21.39 1.72 -2.46
C HIS A 29 -21.51 0.59 -1.41
N SER A 30 -20.52 -0.30 -1.35
CA SER A 30 -20.49 -1.41 -0.39
C SER A 30 -20.11 -0.89 1.00
N GLU A 31 -20.75 -1.43 2.04
CA GLU A 31 -20.34 -1.20 3.43
C GLU A 31 -18.94 -1.74 3.72
N GLN A 32 -18.54 -2.80 3.01
CA GLN A 32 -17.19 -3.37 3.03
C GLN A 32 -16.26 -2.62 2.08
N ILE A 33 -15.06 -2.32 2.55
CA ILE A 33 -14.01 -1.66 1.78
C ILE A 33 -13.23 -2.70 0.97
N LEU A 34 -13.16 -2.51 -0.34
CA LEU A 34 -12.36 -3.30 -1.27
C LEU A 34 -12.60 -4.82 -1.21
N GLU A 35 -13.87 -5.23 -1.04
CA GLU A 35 -14.29 -6.64 -0.93
C GLU A 35 -13.62 -7.38 0.25
N THR A 36 -13.18 -6.64 1.27
CA THR A 36 -12.61 -7.20 2.50
C THR A 36 -13.65 -7.20 3.63
N GLN A 37 -13.36 -7.91 4.71
CA GLN A 37 -14.17 -7.86 5.94
C GLN A 37 -14.16 -6.50 6.66
N ILE A 38 -13.29 -5.56 6.27
CA ILE A 38 -13.21 -4.24 6.89
C ILE A 38 -14.37 -3.38 6.41
N THR A 39 -15.18 -2.89 7.34
CA THR A 39 -16.29 -1.98 7.01
C THR A 39 -15.87 -0.51 7.11
N TRP A 40 -16.67 0.39 6.52
CA TRP A 40 -16.51 1.83 6.72
C TRP A 40 -16.59 2.25 8.19
N ALA A 41 -17.43 1.58 8.99
CA ALA A 41 -17.56 1.86 10.41
C ALA A 41 -16.28 1.49 11.18
N ASP A 42 -15.73 0.29 10.91
CA ASP A 42 -14.45 -0.15 11.49
C ASP A 42 -13.33 0.82 11.09
N PHE A 43 -13.24 1.11 9.80
CA PHE A 43 -12.21 2.01 9.28
C PHE A 43 -12.35 3.41 9.87
N GLU A 44 -13.52 4.03 9.92
CA GLU A 44 -13.72 5.42 10.38
C GLU A 44 -13.29 5.60 11.85
N GLN A 45 -13.49 4.61 12.71
CA GLN A 45 -13.15 4.71 14.13
C GLN A 45 -11.65 5.00 14.34
N HIS A 46 -10.78 4.34 13.59
CA HIS A 46 -9.32 4.43 13.77
C HIS A 46 -8.69 5.80 13.46
N PRO A 47 -8.87 6.41 12.26
CA PRO A 47 -8.30 7.71 11.94
C PRO A 47 -8.88 8.78 12.86
N ARG A 48 -10.11 8.63 13.34
CA ARG A 48 -10.67 9.60 14.28
C ARG A 48 -10.05 9.55 15.65
N THR A 49 -9.86 8.35 16.19
CA THR A 49 -9.13 8.19 17.45
C THR A 49 -7.68 8.66 17.27
N GLY A 50 -7.02 8.28 16.17
CA GLY A 50 -5.63 8.68 15.88
C GLY A 50 -5.45 10.18 15.64
N LEU A 51 -6.47 10.87 15.10
CA LEU A 51 -6.45 12.32 14.86
C LEU A 51 -7.09 13.14 15.99
N GLY A 52 -7.69 12.49 17.00
CA GLY A 52 -8.46 13.16 18.05
C GLY A 52 -9.68 13.92 17.51
N ALA A 53 -10.34 13.38 16.48
CA ALA A 53 -11.40 14.06 15.73
C ALA A 53 -12.82 13.58 16.10
N ASP A 54 -13.69 14.53 16.45
CA ASP A 54 -15.11 14.26 16.68
C ASP A 54 -15.94 14.14 15.38
N ALA A 55 -15.35 14.55 14.25
CA ALA A 55 -15.94 14.46 12.92
C ALA A 55 -16.28 13.02 12.50
N ARG A 56 -17.30 12.84 11.67
CA ARG A 56 -17.74 11.56 11.08
C ARG A 56 -17.54 11.58 9.56
N PHE A 57 -17.54 10.43 8.89
CA PHE A 57 -17.64 10.45 7.43
C PHE A 57 -19.09 10.66 6.98
N GLY A 58 -19.29 11.65 6.12
CA GLY A 58 -20.53 11.96 5.42
C GLY A 58 -20.85 10.96 4.31
N ALA A 59 -21.81 11.35 3.47
CA ALA A 59 -22.37 10.49 2.44
C ALA A 59 -21.46 10.36 1.21
N ASN A 60 -20.55 11.31 0.99
CA ASN A 60 -19.70 11.36 -0.21
C ASN A 60 -18.33 10.72 0.00
N LYS A 61 -18.13 9.97 1.10
CA LYS A 61 -16.94 9.14 1.28
C LYS A 61 -16.85 8.10 0.15
N SER A 62 -15.63 7.79 -0.28
CA SER A 62 -15.43 6.80 -1.33
C SER A 62 -14.04 6.17 -1.26
N VAL A 63 -13.90 5.02 -1.91
CA VAL A 63 -12.63 4.32 -2.05
C VAL A 63 -12.34 4.08 -3.53
N LEU A 64 -11.09 4.30 -3.93
CA LEU A 64 -10.52 3.90 -5.21
C LEU A 64 -9.48 2.80 -4.98
N ASP A 65 -9.63 1.64 -5.60
CA ASP A 65 -8.58 0.59 -5.55
C ASP A 65 -7.35 1.07 -6.35
N ILE A 66 -6.26 1.27 -5.63
CA ILE A 66 -4.96 1.72 -6.14
C ILE A 66 -3.90 0.61 -6.02
N GLY A 67 -4.29 -0.55 -5.47
CA GLY A 67 -3.41 -1.69 -5.28
C GLY A 67 -3.53 -2.73 -6.40
N GLU A 68 -4.71 -2.83 -7.02
CA GLU A 68 -4.97 -3.86 -8.01
C GLU A 68 -4.08 -3.74 -9.26
N GLY A 69 -3.37 -4.83 -9.56
CA GLY A 69 -2.47 -4.93 -10.71
C GLY A 69 -1.11 -4.26 -10.50
N ASN A 70 -0.76 -3.93 -9.26
CA ASN A 70 0.53 -3.35 -8.89
C ASN A 70 1.43 -4.35 -8.14
N GLY A 71 1.12 -5.65 -8.20
CA GLY A 71 1.87 -6.70 -7.51
C GLY A 71 1.80 -6.64 -5.99
N PHE A 72 0.88 -5.86 -5.41
CA PHE A 72 0.73 -5.80 -3.95
C PHE A 72 0.05 -7.04 -3.39
N ALA A 73 0.68 -7.58 -2.34
CA ALA A 73 0.12 -8.61 -1.47
C ALA A 73 -0.91 -8.04 -0.46
N SER A 74 -1.68 -7.04 -0.90
CA SER A 74 -2.62 -6.26 -0.09
C SER A 74 -3.66 -5.61 -0.99
N ARG A 75 -4.82 -5.29 -0.42
CA ARG A 75 -5.77 -4.32 -0.98
C ARG A 75 -5.33 -2.93 -0.54
N CYS A 76 -5.07 -2.05 -1.49
CA CYS A 76 -4.70 -0.66 -1.22
C CYS A 76 -5.79 0.26 -1.78
N GLY A 77 -6.40 1.08 -0.92
CA GLY A 77 -7.45 2.01 -1.28
C GLY A 77 -7.03 3.44 -1.06
N LEU A 78 -7.23 4.30 -2.06
CA LEU A 78 -7.24 5.74 -1.86
C LEU A 78 -8.63 6.12 -1.36
N ILE A 79 -8.72 6.48 -0.10
CA ILE A 79 -9.94 6.92 0.55
C ILE A 79 -10.10 8.41 0.34
N TYR A 80 -11.24 8.82 -0.20
CA TYR A 80 -11.67 10.21 -0.20
C TYR A 80 -12.52 10.44 1.06
N CYS A 81 -11.99 11.25 1.96
CA CYS A 81 -12.59 11.51 3.25
C CYS A 81 -13.58 12.67 3.16
N ASP A 82 -14.87 12.36 3.24
CA ASP A 82 -15.94 13.35 3.37
C ASP A 82 -16.19 13.62 4.85
N TRP A 83 -15.35 14.39 5.53
CA TRP A 83 -15.56 14.67 6.95
C TRP A 83 -16.74 15.63 7.16
N VAL A 84 -17.62 15.33 8.12
CA VAL A 84 -18.74 16.20 8.54
C VAL A 84 -18.90 16.26 10.07
N GLY A 85 -19.49 17.36 10.56
CA GLY A 85 -20.03 17.45 11.93
C GLY A 85 -19.01 17.53 13.08
N GLY A 86 -17.77 17.95 12.83
CA GLY A 86 -16.74 18.15 13.85
C GLY A 86 -16.13 19.56 13.89
N THR A 87 -15.24 19.80 14.85
CA THR A 87 -14.36 20.98 14.91
C THR A 87 -13.04 20.71 14.18
N ASP A 88 -12.31 21.77 13.81
CA ASP A 88 -10.98 21.66 13.16
C ASP A 88 -10.96 20.80 11.88
N MET A 89 -12.05 20.85 11.12
CA MET A 89 -12.24 20.09 9.87
C MET A 89 -11.16 20.39 8.83
N ASP A 90 -10.56 21.58 8.89
CA ASP A 90 -9.45 22.04 8.06
C ASP A 90 -8.14 21.29 8.32
N LYS A 91 -7.99 20.64 9.48
CA LYS A 91 -6.81 19.85 9.86
C LYS A 91 -6.94 18.37 9.50
N LEU A 92 -8.15 17.92 9.14
CA LEU A 92 -8.39 16.52 8.81
C LEU A 92 -7.96 16.22 7.37
N PRO A 93 -7.39 15.03 7.10
CA PRO A 93 -6.96 14.68 5.76
C PRO A 93 -8.19 14.50 4.86
N THR A 94 -8.15 15.12 3.68
CA THR A 94 -9.19 14.94 2.64
C THR A 94 -8.98 13.65 1.85
N ARG A 95 -7.76 13.09 1.88
CA ARG A 95 -7.39 11.82 1.25
C ARG A 95 -6.41 11.06 2.12
N VAL A 96 -6.60 9.75 2.22
CA VAL A 96 -5.67 8.84 2.90
C VAL A 96 -5.51 7.55 2.11
N VAL A 97 -4.39 6.85 2.31
CA VAL A 97 -4.18 5.51 1.77
C VAL A 97 -4.45 4.49 2.85
N LEU A 98 -5.42 3.61 2.62
CA LEU A 98 -5.68 2.44 3.45
C LEU A 98 -5.06 1.21 2.80
N LYS A 99 -4.22 0.49 3.53
CA LYS A 99 -3.67 -0.80 3.10
C LYS A 99 -4.18 -1.90 4.04
N ILE A 100 -4.76 -2.93 3.44
CA ILE A 100 -5.34 -4.11 4.10
C ILE A 100 -4.62 -5.34 3.54
N PRO A 101 -3.84 -6.07 4.34
CA PRO A 101 -3.21 -7.30 3.90
C PRO A 101 -4.27 -8.31 3.48
N SER A 102 -4.11 -8.89 2.30
CA SER A 102 -5.14 -9.74 1.72
C SER A 102 -4.56 -10.66 0.65
N SER A 103 -4.96 -11.93 0.70
CA SER A 103 -4.67 -12.91 -0.35
C SER A 103 -5.57 -12.74 -1.58
N LEU A 104 -6.61 -11.89 -1.53
CA LEU A 104 -7.61 -11.75 -2.59
C LEU A 104 -7.01 -11.40 -3.95
N SER A 105 -5.99 -10.54 -3.99
CA SER A 105 -5.30 -10.17 -5.24
C SER A 105 -4.61 -11.39 -5.87
N PHE A 106 -3.97 -12.24 -5.06
CA PHE A 106 -3.38 -13.49 -5.53
C PHE A 106 -4.42 -14.51 -5.95
N ARG A 107 -5.53 -14.63 -5.20
CA ARG A 107 -6.63 -15.55 -5.55
C ARG A 107 -7.24 -15.18 -6.91
N LYS A 108 -7.49 -13.89 -7.17
CA LYS A 108 -8.00 -13.42 -8.47
C LYS A 108 -7.08 -13.82 -9.63
N ILE A 109 -5.76 -13.66 -9.46
CA ILE A 109 -4.77 -14.06 -10.48
C ILE A 109 -4.75 -15.58 -10.63
N TYR A 110 -4.70 -16.31 -9.51
CA TYR A 110 -4.72 -17.77 -9.48
C TYR A 110 -5.94 -18.35 -10.21
N ASP A 111 -7.13 -17.80 -9.97
CA ASP A 111 -8.36 -18.25 -10.60
C ASP A 111 -8.37 -17.98 -12.11
N ALA A 112 -7.68 -16.92 -12.55
CA ALA A 112 -7.52 -16.56 -13.96
C ALA A 112 -6.46 -17.41 -14.69
N LEU A 113 -5.56 -18.10 -13.98
CA LEU A 113 -4.54 -18.95 -14.58
C LEU A 113 -5.11 -20.30 -15.06
N PRO A 114 -4.58 -20.85 -16.18
CA PRO A 114 -4.82 -22.23 -16.59
C PRO A 114 -4.54 -23.24 -15.46
N ALA A 115 -5.29 -24.34 -15.43
CA ALA A 115 -5.24 -25.31 -14.32
C ALA A 115 -3.84 -25.92 -14.10
N ASP A 116 -3.06 -26.07 -15.15
CA ASP A 116 -1.68 -26.57 -15.13
C ASP A 116 -0.65 -25.53 -14.69
N GLN A 117 -1.03 -24.24 -14.63
CA GLN A 117 -0.20 -23.11 -14.19
C GLN A 117 -0.58 -22.60 -12.79
N ARG A 118 -1.59 -23.22 -12.17
CA ARG A 118 -2.09 -22.87 -10.84
C ARG A 118 -1.12 -23.32 -9.74
N LEU A 119 -0.32 -22.36 -9.27
CA LEU A 119 0.74 -22.47 -8.24
C LEU A 119 0.39 -23.31 -7.00
N PHE A 120 -0.84 -23.17 -6.50
CA PHE A 120 -1.28 -23.83 -5.28
C PHE A 120 -2.07 -25.12 -5.50
N GLY A 121 -2.38 -25.51 -6.73
CA GLY A 121 -3.08 -26.77 -7.03
C GLY A 121 -4.41 -27.00 -6.30
N GLY A 122 -5.03 -25.94 -5.75
CA GLY A 122 -6.25 -26.02 -4.95
C GLY A 122 -6.03 -26.42 -3.49
N ASP A 123 -4.78 -26.41 -3.01
CA ASP A 123 -4.42 -26.77 -1.64
C ASP A 123 -4.70 -25.63 -0.66
N ASP A 124 -5.76 -25.78 0.15
CA ASP A 124 -6.16 -24.83 1.19
C ASP A 124 -5.05 -24.57 2.22
N GLY A 125 -4.20 -25.56 2.52
CA GLY A 125 -3.09 -25.40 3.47
C GLY A 125 -2.01 -24.44 2.98
N LYS A 126 -1.80 -24.35 1.66
CA LYS A 126 -0.85 -23.38 1.07
C LYS A 126 -1.40 -21.96 1.13
N TRP A 127 -2.71 -21.78 0.94
CA TRP A 127 -3.36 -20.47 1.11
C TRP A 127 -3.30 -20.01 2.56
N GLU A 128 -3.55 -20.89 3.52
CA GLU A 128 -3.42 -20.58 4.94
C GLU A 128 -1.99 -20.18 5.32
N LYS A 129 -0.98 -20.91 4.84
CA LYS A 129 0.43 -20.56 5.06
C LYS A 129 0.76 -19.18 4.47
N MET A 130 0.28 -18.89 3.26
CA MET A 130 0.50 -17.59 2.63
C MET A 130 -0.18 -16.47 3.43
N GLU A 131 -1.42 -16.65 3.86
CA GLU A 131 -2.12 -15.69 4.72
C GLU A 131 -1.39 -15.49 6.06
N GLY A 132 -0.80 -16.55 6.62
CA GLY A 132 0.11 -16.47 7.76
C GLY A 132 1.33 -15.57 7.48
N HIS A 133 2.00 -15.74 6.34
CA HIS A 133 3.12 -14.88 5.94
C HIS A 133 2.70 -13.41 5.75
N LEU A 134 1.55 -13.16 5.10
CA LEU A 134 1.04 -11.79 4.91
C LEU A 134 0.77 -11.09 6.24
N ARG A 135 0.24 -11.82 7.24
CA ARG A 135 0.05 -11.29 8.60
C ARG A 135 1.39 -10.92 9.25
N GLY A 136 2.39 -11.79 9.15
CA GLY A 136 3.73 -11.52 9.67
C GLY A 136 4.38 -10.28 9.04
N ILE A 137 4.27 -10.14 7.70
CA ILE A 137 4.80 -8.98 6.97
C ILE A 137 4.10 -7.69 7.39
N HIS A 138 2.78 -7.71 7.50
CA HIS A 138 2.01 -6.56 7.96
C HIS A 138 2.41 -6.12 9.38
N GLN A 139 2.58 -7.07 10.30
CA GLN A 139 3.04 -6.77 11.66
C GLN A 139 4.38 -6.03 11.65
N VAL A 140 5.33 -6.53 10.86
CA VAL A 140 6.64 -5.89 10.69
C VAL A 140 6.50 -4.51 10.06
N GLU A 141 5.64 -4.35 9.06
CA GLU A 141 5.39 -3.05 8.42
C GLU A 141 4.84 -2.02 9.42
N VAL A 142 3.85 -2.39 10.23
CA VAL A 142 3.30 -1.52 11.28
C VAL A 142 4.39 -1.04 12.24
N VAL A 143 5.22 -1.98 12.75
CA VAL A 143 6.32 -1.66 13.66
C VAL A 143 7.41 -0.83 12.97
N THR A 144 7.64 -1.05 11.67
CA THR A 144 8.61 -0.28 10.88
C THR A 144 8.20 1.18 10.76
N TYR A 145 6.92 1.46 10.47
CA TYR A 145 6.43 2.84 10.45
C TYR A 145 6.49 3.50 11.83
N GLU A 146 6.14 2.77 12.89
CA GLU A 146 6.28 3.26 14.27
C GLU A 146 7.74 3.60 14.61
N PHE A 147 8.69 2.75 14.21
CA PHE A 147 10.11 3.01 14.39
C PHE A 147 10.56 4.26 13.63
N PHE A 148 10.12 4.44 12.39
CA PHE A 148 10.54 5.58 11.58
C PHE A 148 9.96 6.92 12.04
N GLU A 149 8.84 6.93 12.79
CA GLU A 149 8.29 8.16 13.39
C GLU A 149 9.27 8.86 14.34
N ALA A 150 10.26 8.14 14.89
CA ALA A 150 11.27 8.70 15.78
C ALA A 150 12.37 9.53 15.06
N PHE A 151 12.41 9.50 13.72
CA PHE A 151 13.48 10.13 12.94
C PHE A 151 12.98 11.35 12.17
N GLU A 152 13.69 12.45 12.28
CA GLU A 152 13.41 13.67 11.52
C GLU A 152 14.01 13.61 10.10
N GLY A 153 13.40 14.32 9.15
CA GLY A 153 13.93 14.46 7.79
C GLY A 153 13.71 13.25 6.87
N LEU A 154 13.08 12.18 7.35
CA LEU A 154 12.65 11.07 6.51
C LEU A 154 11.50 11.52 5.59
N LYS A 155 11.63 11.20 4.30
CA LYS A 155 10.59 11.45 3.29
C LYS A 155 9.59 10.29 3.20
N ILE A 156 9.06 9.83 4.33
CA ILE A 156 8.07 8.76 4.38
C ILE A 156 6.66 9.33 4.57
N PRO A 157 5.60 8.66 4.09
CA PRO A 157 4.23 9.08 4.37
C PRO A 157 3.98 9.14 5.87
N LYS A 158 3.30 10.18 6.36
CA LYS A 158 2.81 10.18 7.74
C LYS A 158 1.87 9.00 7.95
N ARG A 159 2.06 8.25 9.03
CA ARG A 159 1.09 7.24 9.46
C ARG A 159 0.02 7.91 10.33
N TYR A 160 -1.25 7.70 9.99
CA TYR A 160 -2.37 8.14 10.82
C TYR A 160 -2.71 7.10 11.88
N TYR A 161 -2.65 5.82 11.51
CA TYR A 161 -2.65 4.70 12.45
C TYR A 161 -2.06 3.45 11.79
N GLY A 162 -1.62 2.51 12.61
CA GLY A 162 -1.30 1.15 12.19
C GLY A 162 -1.92 0.17 13.17
N MET A 163 -2.70 -0.77 12.67
CA MET A 163 -3.37 -1.80 13.44
C MET A 163 -2.77 -3.16 13.10
N PRO A 164 -2.04 -3.80 14.03
CA PRO A 164 -1.60 -5.18 13.86
C PRO A 164 -2.80 -6.14 13.80
N PHE A 165 -2.57 -7.37 13.35
CA PHE A 165 -3.60 -8.40 13.43
C PHE A 165 -3.86 -8.81 14.87
N SER A 166 -5.13 -8.90 15.25
CA SER A 166 -5.51 -9.60 16.49
C SER A 166 -5.46 -11.12 16.28
N GLU A 167 -5.25 -11.88 17.37
CA GLU A 167 -5.04 -13.35 17.31
C GLU A 167 -6.13 -14.12 16.55
N ASN A 168 -7.35 -13.57 16.45
CA ASN A 168 -8.52 -14.25 15.89
C ASN A 168 -9.33 -13.44 14.87
N LYS A 169 -8.83 -12.29 14.40
CA LYS A 169 -9.53 -11.50 13.38
C LYS A 169 -8.58 -11.10 12.27
N ASN A 170 -9.11 -11.05 11.06
CA ASN A 170 -8.42 -10.51 9.90
C ASN A 170 -8.63 -8.99 9.89
N ASP A 171 -8.23 -8.28 10.93
CA ASP A 171 -8.51 -6.85 11.13
C ASP A 171 -7.33 -5.93 10.79
N GLY A 172 -6.13 -6.49 10.57
CA GLY A 172 -4.91 -5.75 10.31
C GLY A 172 -5.04 -4.72 9.19
N GLN A 173 -4.66 -3.48 9.49
CA GLN A 173 -4.79 -2.33 8.59
C GLN A 173 -3.68 -1.32 8.87
N ILE A 174 -3.27 -0.57 7.85
CA ILE A 174 -2.44 0.62 8.04
C ILE A 174 -3.01 1.78 7.22
N CYS A 175 -3.10 2.95 7.84
CA CYS A 175 -3.59 4.17 7.21
C CYS A 175 -2.47 5.20 7.15
N LEU A 176 -2.17 5.64 5.93
CA LEU A 176 -1.03 6.47 5.59
C LEU A 176 -1.50 7.74 4.88
N GLU A 177 -0.66 8.76 4.93
CA GLU A 177 -0.77 9.95 4.12
C GLU A 177 -0.75 9.60 2.63
N TYR A 178 -1.66 10.24 1.88
CA TYR A 178 -1.62 10.19 0.44
C TYR A 178 -0.55 11.14 -0.10
N MET A 179 0.54 10.58 -0.61
CA MET A 179 1.64 11.34 -1.21
C MET A 179 1.34 11.63 -2.69
N GLU A 180 1.09 12.89 -3.04
CA GLU A 180 0.85 13.27 -4.43
C GLU A 180 2.10 13.11 -5.30
N ASN A 181 1.89 12.77 -6.58
CA ASN A 181 2.95 12.60 -7.59
C ASN A 181 3.99 11.51 -7.26
N SER A 182 3.59 10.52 -6.47
CA SER A 182 4.40 9.35 -6.27
C SER A 182 4.29 8.37 -7.46
N ARG A 183 5.32 7.58 -7.68
CA ARG A 183 5.34 6.56 -8.73
C ARG A 183 5.74 5.21 -8.16
N MET A 184 5.21 4.14 -8.76
CA MET A 184 5.71 2.81 -8.49
C MET A 184 7.11 2.67 -9.05
N MET A 185 7.95 1.95 -8.33
CA MET A 185 9.16 1.40 -8.89
C MET A 185 8.99 -0.11 -8.83
N ASN A 186 8.49 -0.69 -9.93
CA ASN A 186 8.34 -2.13 -9.99
C ASN A 186 9.72 -2.78 -10.09
N PHE A 187 9.91 -3.92 -9.41
CA PHE A 187 11.18 -4.64 -9.46
C PHE A 187 11.52 -5.18 -10.86
N HIS A 188 10.50 -5.37 -11.72
CA HIS A 188 10.69 -5.81 -13.10
C HIS A 188 11.07 -4.67 -14.07
N GLU A 189 10.98 -3.41 -13.63
CA GLU A 189 11.36 -2.25 -14.44
C GLU A 189 12.85 -1.90 -14.22
N LYS A 190 13.50 -1.42 -15.28
CA LYS A 190 14.86 -0.86 -15.16
C LYS A 190 14.79 0.52 -14.50
N HIS A 191 15.51 0.67 -13.38
CA HIS A 191 15.66 1.96 -12.69
C HIS A 191 17.11 2.44 -12.79
N THR A 192 17.31 3.76 -12.89
CA THR A 192 18.65 4.35 -12.85
C THR A 192 19.22 4.31 -11.43
N VAL A 193 20.54 4.37 -11.31
CA VAL A 193 21.24 4.37 -10.02
C VAL A 193 20.78 5.55 -9.14
N GLU A 194 20.51 6.71 -9.75
CA GLU A 194 20.00 7.91 -9.08
C GLU A 194 18.60 7.67 -8.49
N GLN A 195 17.75 6.95 -9.22
CA GLN A 195 16.39 6.60 -8.77
C GLN A 195 16.43 5.60 -7.61
N VAL A 196 17.41 4.70 -7.58
CA VAL A 196 17.61 3.73 -6.48
C VAL A 196 18.22 4.38 -5.25
N LYS A 197 19.22 5.27 -5.42
CA LYS A 197 19.91 5.99 -4.32
C LYS A 197 19.00 6.92 -3.51
N GLN A 198 17.84 7.30 -4.05
CA GLN A 198 16.85 8.11 -3.35
C GLN A 198 16.08 7.35 -2.26
N LYS A 199 16.30 6.03 -2.10
CA LYS A 199 15.68 5.21 -1.05
C LYS A 199 16.57 5.12 0.20
N ALA A 200 15.98 5.37 1.37
CA ALA A 200 16.50 4.94 2.66
C ALA A 200 16.55 3.39 2.70
N PRO A 201 17.42 2.77 3.53
CA PRO A 201 17.71 1.34 3.44
C PRO A 201 16.50 0.53 3.90
N THR A 202 15.75 -0.06 2.97
CA THR A 202 14.84 -1.16 3.29
C THR A 202 15.68 -2.36 3.71
N ALA A 203 15.39 -2.93 4.89
CA ALA A 203 16.01 -4.14 5.43
C ALA A 203 15.87 -5.31 4.42
N PRO A 204 16.93 -5.67 3.67
CA PRO A 204 16.85 -6.65 2.59
C PRO A 204 16.53 -8.05 3.14
N GLU A 205 16.97 -8.32 4.37
CA GLU A 205 16.87 -9.65 5.00
C GLU A 205 15.42 -10.11 5.23
N LEU A 206 14.46 -9.20 5.41
CA LEU A 206 13.06 -9.52 5.73
C LEU A 206 12.24 -9.98 4.53
N LEU A 207 12.65 -9.59 3.32
CA LEU A 207 11.94 -9.90 2.08
C LEU A 207 12.49 -11.16 1.38
N ASN A 208 13.69 -11.61 1.77
CA ASN A 208 14.39 -12.71 1.10
C ASN A 208 13.58 -14.00 1.14
N ASN A 209 13.06 -14.41 2.30
CA ASN A 209 12.37 -15.71 2.42
C ASN A 209 11.06 -15.77 1.61
N LEU A 210 10.29 -14.66 1.54
CA LEU A 210 9.04 -14.64 0.75
C LEU A 210 9.34 -14.64 -0.74
N PHE A 211 10.25 -13.77 -1.21
CA PHE A 211 10.55 -13.70 -2.64
C PHE A 211 11.35 -14.91 -3.13
N GLU A 212 12.15 -15.54 -2.28
CA GLU A 212 12.81 -16.81 -2.59
C GLU A 212 11.80 -17.94 -2.71
N ASP A 213 10.85 -18.07 -1.77
CA ASP A 213 9.74 -19.03 -1.88
C ASP A 213 8.90 -18.77 -3.14
N LEU A 214 8.56 -17.51 -3.43
CA LEU A 214 7.82 -17.15 -4.65
C LEU A 214 8.63 -17.45 -5.92
N ALA A 215 9.92 -17.09 -5.97
CA ALA A 215 10.77 -17.33 -7.15
C ALA A 215 10.98 -18.82 -7.42
N ASN A 216 11.03 -19.65 -6.37
CA ASN A 216 11.18 -21.09 -6.50
C ASN A 216 9.86 -21.81 -6.85
N THR A 217 8.71 -21.16 -6.65
CA THR A 217 7.39 -21.78 -6.85
C THR A 217 6.59 -21.18 -8.00
N MET A 218 6.89 -19.95 -8.43
CA MET A 218 6.15 -19.20 -9.43
C MET A 218 6.94 -19.09 -10.73
N PRO A 219 6.38 -19.55 -11.87
CA PRO A 219 7.02 -19.32 -13.16
C PRO A 219 6.96 -17.82 -13.50
N LEU A 220 7.95 -17.37 -14.28
CA LEU A 220 8.19 -15.94 -14.52
C LEU A 220 6.99 -15.23 -15.16
N ASP A 221 6.28 -15.91 -16.05
CA ASP A 221 5.03 -15.45 -16.67
C ASP A 221 3.91 -15.26 -15.64
N GLY A 222 3.77 -16.20 -14.69
CA GLY A 222 2.89 -16.06 -13.54
C GLY A 222 3.23 -14.85 -12.68
N PHE A 223 4.52 -14.60 -12.42
CA PHE A 223 4.98 -13.43 -11.67
C PHE A 223 4.73 -12.11 -12.40
N LEU A 224 5.01 -12.06 -13.72
CA LEU A 224 4.77 -10.87 -14.53
C LEU A 224 3.28 -10.55 -14.66
N SER A 225 2.41 -11.57 -14.70
CA SER A 225 0.95 -11.38 -14.75
C SER A 225 0.38 -10.60 -13.55
N MET A 226 1.13 -10.50 -12.46
CA MET A 226 0.76 -9.71 -11.28
C MET A 226 0.81 -8.19 -11.51
N TYR A 227 1.44 -7.74 -12.59
CA TYR A 227 1.68 -6.34 -12.89
C TYR A 227 0.92 -5.92 -14.17
N LYS A 228 0.03 -4.94 -14.05
CA LYS A 228 -0.64 -4.30 -15.18
C LYS A 228 0.41 -3.70 -16.11
N GLY A 229 0.43 -4.15 -17.37
CA GLY A 229 1.36 -3.66 -18.40
C GLY A 229 2.65 -4.46 -18.54
N ALA A 230 2.90 -5.45 -17.67
CA ALA A 230 3.97 -6.43 -17.88
C ALA A 230 3.47 -7.55 -18.82
N GLN A 231 3.27 -7.22 -20.09
CA GLN A 231 3.23 -8.22 -21.15
C GLN A 231 4.66 -8.37 -21.71
N PRO A 232 5.09 -9.58 -22.09
CA PRO A 232 6.38 -9.78 -22.76
C PRO A 232 6.49 -9.00 -24.07
#